data_AF-A0A919IQG6-F1
#
_entry.id   AF-A0A919IQG6-F1
#
_cell.length_a   1.000
_cell.length_b   1.000
_cell.length_c   1.000
_cell.angle_alpha   90.00
_cell.angle_beta   90.00
_cell.angle_gamma   90.00
#
_symmetry.space_group_name_H-M   'P 1'
#
loop_
_entity.id
_entity.type
_entity.pdbx_description
1 polymer ?
#
loop_
_entity_poly.entity_id
_entity_poly.type
_entity_poly.pdbx_seq_one_letter_code
_entity_poly.pdbx_strand_id
1 'polypeptide(L)'
;MRILHLSDTHLTRDAGPNHYGVDPAASLRLMLRDCGELRELDAVVVTGDVADDGTSEAYAQAWQLIGGFARAVWATPGVVTRIDPTAPLSTVRAVRGASASLVDLGGPHSPVLHTLHTRDPETGRVAYETGAQGA
;
A
#
# COMPACT_ATOMS: atom_id res chain seq x y z
N MET A 1 -15.70 -6.89 14.67
CA MET A 1 -14.94 -6.51 13.46
C MET A 1 -13.48 -6.89 13.67
N ARG A 2 -12.84 -7.52 12.69
CA ARG A 2 -11.47 -8.03 12.74
C ARG A 2 -10.68 -7.49 11.55
N ILE A 3 -9.57 -6.83 11.83
CA ILE A 3 -8.68 -6.25 10.83
C ILE A 3 -7.33 -6.95 10.93
N LEU A 4 -6.79 -7.37 9.79
CA LEU A 4 -5.37 -7.71 9.67
C LEU A 4 -4.61 -6.43 9.31
N HIS A 5 -3.70 -6.01 10.19
CA HIS A 5 -2.90 -4.81 10.00
C HIS A 5 -1.48 -5.20 9.64
N LEU A 6 -1.04 -4.76 8.45
CA LEU A 6 0.33 -4.91 7.94
C LEU A 6 0.97 -3.53 7.81
N SER A 7 2.29 -3.49 7.82
CA SER A 7 3.05 -2.27 7.55
C SER A 7 4.36 -2.64 6.89
N ASP A 8 4.92 -1.71 6.12
CA ASP A 8 6.30 -1.74 5.63
C ASP A 8 6.63 -3.05 4.88
N THR A 9 5.82 -3.36 3.86
CA THR A 9 6.02 -4.58 3.08
C THR A 9 7.24 -4.50 2.15
N HIS A 10 7.71 -3.29 1.83
CA HIS A 10 8.90 -2.99 1.04
C HIS A 10 9.03 -3.87 -0.22
N LEU A 11 7.93 -4.12 -0.92
CA LEU A 11 7.96 -4.91 -2.14
C LEU A 11 8.74 -4.16 -3.22
N THR A 12 9.38 -4.92 -4.11
CA THR A 12 10.07 -4.37 -5.27
C THR A 12 9.61 -5.12 -6.51
N ARG A 13 9.88 -4.55 -7.69
CA ARG A 13 9.67 -5.22 -8.98
C ARG A 13 10.43 -6.54 -9.05
N ASP A 14 11.68 -6.53 -8.58
CA ASP A 14 12.59 -7.65 -8.71
C ASP A 14 12.39 -8.68 -7.59
N ALA A 15 12.62 -9.95 -7.93
CA ALA A 15 12.59 -11.02 -6.95
C ALA A 15 13.93 -11.12 -6.21
N GLY A 16 13.89 -11.57 -4.96
CA GLY A 16 15.07 -11.84 -4.15
C GLY A 16 15.33 -10.79 -3.07
N PRO A 17 16.50 -10.86 -2.42
CA PRO A 17 16.83 -9.99 -1.29
C PRO A 17 16.92 -8.51 -1.66
N ASN A 18 16.29 -7.65 -0.86
CA ASN A 18 16.48 -6.20 -0.91
C ASN A 18 17.82 -5.78 -0.26
N HIS A 19 18.06 -4.47 -0.10
CA HIS A 19 19.29 -3.95 0.54
C HIS A 19 19.44 -4.33 2.01
N TYR A 20 18.39 -4.84 2.67
CA TYR A 20 18.46 -5.43 4.01
C TYR A 20 18.79 -6.93 3.99
N GLY A 21 18.96 -7.54 2.82
CA GLY A 21 19.24 -8.97 2.67
C GLY A 21 18.01 -9.86 2.85
N VAL A 22 16.80 -9.30 2.81
CA VAL A 22 15.53 -10.03 2.99
C VAL A 22 14.75 -10.03 1.69
N ASP A 23 14.19 -11.17 1.29
CA ASP A 23 13.21 -11.23 0.20
C ASP A 23 11.84 -10.79 0.74
N PRO A 24 11.35 -9.59 0.38
CA PRO A 24 10.13 -9.04 0.97
C PRO A 24 8.89 -9.82 0.53
N ALA A 25 8.85 -10.25 -0.74
CA ALA A 25 7.74 -11.02 -1.29
C ALA A 25 7.65 -12.41 -0.65
N ALA A 26 8.77 -13.09 -0.45
CA ALA A 26 8.83 -14.37 0.26
C ALA A 26 8.39 -14.20 1.73
N SER A 27 8.86 -13.16 2.41
CA SER A 27 8.51 -12.89 3.81
C SER A 27 7.02 -12.61 3.96
N LEU A 28 6.44 -11.77 3.09
CA LEU A 28 5.01 -11.49 3.09
C LEU A 28 4.18 -12.74 2.79
N ARG A 29 4.59 -13.58 1.83
CA ARG A 29 3.91 -14.86 1.55
C ARG A 29 3.89 -15.79 2.76
N LEU A 30 5.00 -15.89 3.49
CA LEU A 30 5.07 -16.71 4.71
C LEU A 30 4.12 -16.18 5.78
N MET A 31 4.13 -14.87 6.03
CA MET A 31 3.22 -14.25 6.99
C MET A 31 1.75 -14.45 6.61
N LEU A 32 1.40 -14.22 5.35
CA LEU A 32 0.04 -14.42 4.85
C LEU A 32 -0.37 -15.88 4.92
N ARG A 33 0.53 -16.84 4.62
CA ARG A 33 0.23 -18.27 4.80
C ARG A 33 -0.14 -18.57 6.26
N ASP A 34 0.65 -18.09 7.21
CA ASP A 34 0.43 -18.36 8.63
C ASP A 34 -0.84 -17.64 9.15
N CYS A 35 -1.21 -16.53 8.52
CA CYS A 35 -2.48 -15.84 8.76
C CYS A 35 -3.69 -16.53 8.09
N GLY A 36 -3.50 -17.54 7.22
CA GLY A 36 -4.58 -18.19 6.46
C GLY A 36 -5.62 -18.91 7.33
N GLU A 37 -5.23 -19.26 8.55
CA GLU A 37 -6.13 -19.87 9.54
C GLU A 37 -7.01 -18.83 10.25
N LEU A 38 -6.74 -17.53 10.09
CA LEU A 38 -7.57 -16.45 10.64
C LEU A 38 -8.87 -16.36 9.84
N ARG A 39 -9.96 -16.82 10.43
CA ARG A 39 -11.31 -16.73 9.85
C ARG A 39 -11.88 -15.32 10.02
N GLU A 40 -12.89 -14.96 9.23
CA GLU A 40 -13.75 -13.79 9.47
C GLU A 40 -12.97 -12.45 9.58
N LEU A 41 -11.98 -12.25 8.71
CA LEU A 41 -11.35 -10.94 8.54
C LEU A 41 -12.26 -10.03 7.71
N ASP A 42 -12.57 -8.87 8.27
CA ASP A 42 -13.42 -7.86 7.60
C ASP A 42 -12.58 -7.01 6.64
N ALA A 43 -11.33 -6.70 6.99
CA ALA A 43 -10.41 -5.94 6.16
C ALA A 43 -8.93 -6.27 6.39
N VAL A 44 -8.10 -5.98 5.39
CA VAL A 44 -6.66 -5.79 5.53
C VAL A 44 -6.33 -4.30 5.41
N VAL A 45 -5.53 -3.77 6.34
CA VAL A 45 -5.00 -2.40 6.28
C VAL A 45 -3.49 -2.46 6.19
N VAL A 46 -2.90 -1.71 5.27
CA VAL A 46 -1.44 -1.59 5.06
C VAL A 46 -1.01 -0.14 5.29
N THR A 47 -0.15 0.13 6.29
CA THR A 47 0.09 1.51 6.78
C THR A 47 1.40 2.19 6.38
N GLY A 48 2.27 1.55 5.61
CA GLY A 48 3.57 2.12 5.29
C GLY A 48 4.28 1.32 4.22
N ASP A 49 5.12 2.01 3.44
CA ASP A 49 6.10 1.47 2.48
C ASP A 49 5.68 0.17 1.81
N VAL A 50 4.54 0.23 1.11
CA VAL A 50 4.00 -0.94 0.39
C VAL A 50 5.02 -1.45 -0.63
N ALA A 51 5.57 -0.51 -1.41
CA ALA A 51 6.62 -0.73 -2.38
C ALA A 51 7.83 0.14 -2.02
N ASP A 52 9.02 -0.43 -2.05
CA ASP A 52 10.29 0.25 -1.75
C ASP A 52 10.80 1.05 -2.96
N ASP A 53 10.63 0.50 -4.16
CA ASP A 53 11.01 1.13 -5.44
C ASP A 53 9.86 1.93 -6.08
N GLY A 54 8.69 1.93 -5.43
CA GLY A 54 7.47 2.56 -5.91
C GLY A 54 6.85 1.95 -7.17
N THR A 55 7.42 0.91 -7.76
CA THR A 55 7.03 0.39 -9.09
C THR A 55 5.57 -0.09 -9.14
N SER A 56 4.91 0.06 -10.30
CA SER A 56 3.56 -0.44 -10.49
C SER A 56 3.50 -1.97 -10.38
N GLU A 57 4.59 -2.67 -10.71
CA GLU A 57 4.75 -4.10 -10.51
C GLU A 57 4.79 -4.49 -9.03
N ALA A 58 5.48 -3.73 -8.17
CA ALA A 58 5.47 -3.95 -6.73
C ALA A 58 4.06 -3.75 -6.13
N TYR A 59 3.34 -2.71 -6.56
CA TYR A 59 1.94 -2.50 -6.15
C TYR A 59 1.00 -3.59 -6.69
N ALA A 60 1.19 -4.05 -7.93
CA ALA A 60 0.42 -5.14 -8.50
C ALA A 60 0.68 -6.45 -7.73
N GLN A 61 1.93 -6.70 -7.35
CA GLN A 61 2.29 -7.83 -6.50
C GLN A 61 1.65 -7.73 -5.11
N ALA A 62 1.65 -6.55 -4.48
CA ALA A 62 0.95 -6.32 -3.22
C ALA A 62 -0.54 -6.68 -3.34
N TRP A 63 -1.19 -6.20 -4.39
CA TRP A 63 -2.59 -6.49 -4.68
C TRP A 63 -2.84 -7.98 -4.89
N GLN A 64 -1.99 -8.67 -5.65
CA GLN A 64 -2.11 -10.12 -5.88
C GLN A 64 -1.95 -10.93 -4.59
N LEU A 65 -1.00 -10.55 -3.73
CA LEU A 65 -0.73 -11.26 -2.48
C LEU A 65 -1.82 -11.02 -1.44
N ILE A 66 -2.28 -9.77 -1.30
CA ILE A 66 -3.14 -9.33 -0.19
C ILE A 66 -4.62 -9.33 -0.58
N GLY A 67 -4.96 -9.10 -1.85
CA GLY A 67 -6.31 -8.85 -2.33
C GLY A 67 -7.32 -9.96 -2.03
N GLY A 68 -6.87 -11.20 -1.85
CA GLY A 68 -7.72 -12.35 -1.52
C GLY A 68 -7.95 -12.58 -0.01
N PHE A 69 -7.31 -11.81 0.87
CA PHE A 69 -7.25 -12.12 2.30
C PHE A 69 -8.45 -11.60 3.10
N ALA A 70 -9.12 -10.56 2.61
CA ALA A 70 -10.33 -10.01 3.21
C ALA A 70 -11.22 -9.38 2.13
N ARG A 71 -12.48 -9.09 2.49
CA ARG A 71 -13.43 -8.41 1.60
C ARG A 71 -12.97 -7.00 1.20
N ALA A 72 -12.28 -6.32 2.11
CA ALA A 72 -11.77 -4.98 1.89
C ALA A 72 -10.25 -4.96 2.11
N VAL A 73 -9.52 -4.30 1.22
CA VAL A 73 -8.08 -4.05 1.36
C VAL A 73 -7.84 -2.57 1.20
N TRP A 74 -7.03 -2.01 2.08
CA TRP A 74 -6.71 -0.59 2.08
C TRP A 74 -5.23 -0.34 2.35
N ALA A 75 -4.59 0.41 1.45
CA ALA A 75 -3.27 0.98 1.69
C ALA A 75 -3.43 2.45 2.07
N THR A 76 -2.89 2.86 3.22
CA THR A 76 -3.00 4.25 3.67
C THR A 76 -2.11 5.17 2.84
N PRO A 77 -2.53 6.41 2.59
CA PRO A 77 -1.62 7.40 2.00
C PRO A 77 -0.51 7.74 3.00
N GLY A 78 0.66 8.13 2.49
CA GLY A 78 1.74 8.58 3.34
C GLY A 78 1.54 10.01 3.87
N VAL A 79 2.14 10.27 5.04
CA VAL A 79 2.16 11.62 5.65
C VAL A 79 3.14 12.54 4.91
N VAL A 80 4.22 12.00 4.33
CA VAL A 80 5.25 12.78 3.63
C VAL A 80 4.93 12.94 2.15
N THR A 81 4.65 11.82 1.48
CA THR A 81 4.23 11.76 0.08
C THR A 81 3.12 10.73 -0.08
N ARG A 82 2.32 10.86 -1.14
CA ARG A 82 1.32 9.86 -1.53
C ARG A 82 1.48 9.53 -3.01
N ILE A 83 1.13 8.30 -3.38
CA ILE A 83 1.04 7.92 -4.80
C ILE A 83 -0.15 8.63 -5.44
N ASP A 84 0.08 9.22 -6.61
CA ASP A 84 -0.95 9.78 -7.47
C ASP A 84 -1.58 8.66 -8.33
N PRO A 85 -2.82 8.23 -8.03
CA PRO A 85 -3.46 7.15 -8.78
C PRO A 85 -3.90 7.58 -10.19
N THR A 86 -3.78 8.87 -10.53
CA THR A 86 -4.12 9.40 -11.86
C THR A 86 -2.93 9.40 -12.83
N ALA A 87 -1.73 9.04 -12.35
CA ALA A 87 -0.56 8.88 -13.20
C ALA A 87 -0.76 7.74 -14.23
N PRO A 88 -0.12 7.81 -15.41
CA PRO A 88 -0.12 6.70 -16.36
C PRO A 88 0.36 5.39 -15.71
N LEU A 89 -0.20 4.24 -16.10
CA LEU A 89 0.13 2.92 -15.50
C LEU A 89 1.62 2.54 -15.57
N SER A 90 2.36 3.11 -16.53
CA SER A 90 3.80 2.92 -16.71
C SER A 90 4.66 3.83 -15.82
N THR A 91 4.02 4.67 -15.02
CA THR A 91 4.66 5.75 -14.27
C THR A 91 4.22 5.72 -12.83
N VAL A 92 5.21 5.73 -11.95
CA VAL A 92 5.01 5.95 -10.53
C VAL A 92 5.21 7.42 -10.28
N ARG A 93 4.18 8.10 -9.79
CA ARG A 93 4.28 9.49 -9.36
C ARG A 93 3.90 9.58 -7.90
N ALA A 94 4.84 10.05 -7.10
CA ALA A 94 4.52 10.49 -5.74
C ALA A 94 4.34 12.00 -5.73
N VAL A 95 3.31 12.45 -5.04
CA VAL A 95 3.01 13.88 -4.85
C VAL A 95 3.09 14.25 -3.38
N ARG A 96 3.47 15.51 -3.14
CA ARG A 96 3.43 16.15 -1.82
C ARG A 96 2.01 16.35 -1.35
N GLY A 97 1.85 16.53 -0.05
CA GLY A 97 0.58 16.82 0.60
C GLY A 97 0.27 15.74 1.63
N ALA A 98 0.52 16.09 2.89
CA ALA A 98 0.30 15.20 4.01
C ALA A 98 -1.15 14.71 4.02
N SER A 99 -1.30 13.40 4.22
CA SER A 99 -2.59 12.73 4.18
C SER A 99 -2.67 11.71 5.32
N ALA A 100 -3.89 11.35 5.66
CA ALA A 100 -4.19 10.34 6.67
C ALA A 100 -5.41 9.52 6.26
N SER A 101 -5.58 8.36 6.88
CA SER A 101 -6.84 7.60 6.80
C SER A 101 -7.57 7.65 8.14
N LEU A 102 -8.85 8.00 8.10
CA LEU A 102 -9.78 7.71 9.20
C LEU A 102 -10.48 6.40 8.88
N VAL A 103 -10.39 5.43 9.78
CA VAL A 103 -11.04 4.11 9.64
C VAL A 103 -12.16 4.03 10.68
N ASP A 104 -13.40 4.05 10.21
CA ASP A 104 -14.60 3.92 11.06
C ASP A 104 -15.02 2.46 11.19
N LEU A 105 -15.01 1.98 12.43
CA LEU A 105 -15.21 0.58 12.79
C LEU A 105 -16.60 0.29 13.38
N GLY A 106 -17.42 1.33 13.63
CA GLY A 106 -18.56 1.28 14.55
C GLY A 106 -19.97 1.32 13.95
N GLY A 107 -20.15 1.02 12.65
CA GLY A 107 -21.44 1.17 11.97
C GLY A 107 -21.89 -0.05 11.15
N PRO A 108 -23.16 -0.06 10.66
CA PRO A 108 -23.71 -1.14 9.84
C PRO A 108 -23.01 -1.33 8.47
N HIS A 109 -22.14 -0.38 8.09
CA HIS A 109 -21.36 -0.40 6.85
C HIS A 109 -19.84 -0.47 7.11
N SER A 110 -19.41 -0.70 8.35
CA SER A 110 -17.99 -0.76 8.69
C SER A 110 -17.28 -2.00 8.12
N PRO A 111 -15.95 -1.92 7.87
CA PRO A 111 -15.13 -0.72 8.00
C PRO A 111 -15.38 0.29 6.85
N VAL A 112 -15.48 1.57 7.19
CA VAL A 112 -15.49 2.68 6.22
C VAL A 112 -14.15 3.41 6.31
N LEU A 113 -13.54 3.67 5.15
CA LEU A 113 -12.20 4.27 5.08
C LEU A 113 -12.29 5.62 4.38
N HIS A 114 -11.88 6.67 5.08
CA HIS A 114 -11.86 8.03 4.56
C HIS A 114 -10.42 8.49 4.39
N THR A 115 -10.10 9.05 3.23
CA THR A 115 -8.83 9.75 3.00
C THR A 115 -8.98 11.22 3.38
N LEU A 116 -8.13 11.66 4.29
CA LEU A 116 -8.00 13.06 4.70
C LEU A 116 -6.76 13.64 4.04
N HIS A 117 -6.88 14.86 3.52
CA HIS A 117 -5.77 15.61 2.94
C HIS A 117 -5.58 16.92 3.69
N THR A 118 -4.33 17.25 3.99
CA THR A 118 -3.97 18.55 4.54
C THR A 118 -4.23 19.65 3.51
N ARG A 119 -4.76 20.79 3.98
CA ARG A 119 -4.93 22.01 3.19
C ARG A 119 -3.60 22.76 3.14
N ASP A 120 -2.71 22.31 2.27
CA ASP A 120 -1.38 22.88 2.01
C ASP A 120 -1.31 23.32 0.54
N PRO A 121 -0.85 24.54 0.22
CA PRO A 121 -0.62 24.98 -1.16
C PRO A 121 0.31 24.07 -1.97
N GLU A 122 1.19 23.32 -1.30
CA GLU A 122 2.11 22.37 -1.94
C GLU A 122 1.44 21.01 -2.25
N THR A 123 0.21 20.78 -1.79
CA THR A 123 -0.53 19.53 -2.04
C THR A 123 -0.70 19.27 -3.54
N GLY A 124 -0.28 18.09 -3.98
CA GLY A 124 -0.36 17.66 -5.38
C GLY A 124 0.88 17.97 -6.21
N ARG A 125 1.84 18.74 -5.70
CA ARG A 125 3.13 18.93 -6.39
C ARG A 125 3.90 17.62 -6.45
N VAL A 126 4.49 17.32 -7.61
CA VAL A 126 5.31 16.12 -7.80
C VAL A 126 6.50 16.15 -6.83
N ALA A 127 6.66 15.09 -6.04
CA ALA A 127 7.82 14.86 -5.18
C ALA A 127 8.89 14.10 -5.96
N TYR A 128 8.50 13.00 -6.60
CA TYR A 128 9.31 12.27 -7.56
C TYR A 128 8.39 11.60 -8.59
N GLU A 129 8.96 11.32 -9.76
CA GLU A 129 8.32 10.52 -10.79
C GLU A 129 9.34 9.55 -11.35
N THR A 130 8.96 8.28 -11.42
CA THR A 130 9.76 7.20 -11.99
C THR A 130 8.92 6.53 -13.06
N GLY A 131 9.34 6.66 -14.31
CA GLY A 131 8.77 5.91 -15.42
C GLY A 131 9.71 4.80 -15.85
N ALA A 132 9.23 3.91 -16.73
CA ALA A 132 10.13 3.16 -17.59
C ALA A 132 10.98 4.17 -18.38
N GLN A 133 12.22 4.40 -17.95
CA GLN A 133 13.22 4.99 -18.84
C GLN A 133 13.32 4.04 -20.04
N GLY A 134 13.21 4.60 -21.24
CA GLY A 134 13.09 3.84 -22.48
C GLY A 134 14.10 2.70 -22.58
N ALA A 135 13.60 1.56 -23.07
CA ALA A 135 14.41 0.53 -23.71
C ALA A 135 15.17 1.11 -24.92
#